data_AF-A0A257N2G2-F1
#
_entry.id   AF-A0A257N2G2-F1
#
_cell.length_a   1.000
_cell.length_b   1.000
_cell.length_c   1.000
_cell.angle_alpha   90.00
_cell.angle_beta   90.00
_cell.angle_gamma   90.00
#
_symmetry.space_group_name_H-M   'P 1'
#
loop_
_entity.id
_entity.type
_entity.pdbx_description
1 polymer ?
#
loop_
_entity_poly.entity_id
_entity_poly.type
_entity_poly.pdbx_seq_one_letter_code
_entity_poly.pdbx_strand_id
1 'polypeptide(L)'
;MIALPLRTWFVNLSRRVKACILISADIFFTLFALWAAFSLRWSDWYIPKGDEWYLFAVAPVIAVPIFIRLGLYRAIIRYIEMRALWTIMQATTLYAVL
;
A
#
# COMPACT_ATOMS: atom_id res chain seq x y z
N MET A 1 -16.91 -19.52 23.59
CA MET A 1 -16.07 -20.29 22.64
C MET A 1 -16.65 -20.16 21.23
N ILE A 2 -16.55 -18.98 20.62
CA ILE A 2 -17.03 -18.72 19.25
C ILE A 2 -15.82 -18.16 18.49
N ALA A 3 -15.03 -19.05 17.91
CA ALA A 3 -13.93 -18.64 17.04
C ALA A 3 -14.54 -18.14 15.73
N LEU A 4 -14.52 -16.83 15.52
CA LEU A 4 -15.08 -16.17 14.34
C LEU A 4 -14.50 -16.79 13.05
N PRO A 5 -15.33 -17.24 12.09
CA PRO A 5 -14.90 -17.87 10.83
C PRO A 5 -14.07 -16.94 9.93
N LEU A 6 -14.01 -15.65 10.27
CA LEU A 6 -13.21 -14.63 9.59
C LEU A 6 -11.69 -14.89 9.72
N ARG A 7 -11.23 -15.42 10.87
CA ARG A 7 -9.79 -15.66 11.08
C ARG A 7 -9.26 -16.77 10.18
N THR A 8 -10.01 -17.85 10.01
CA THR A 8 -9.60 -18.99 9.18
C THR A 8 -9.65 -18.65 7.69
N TRP A 9 -10.59 -17.81 7.27
CA TRP A 9 -10.69 -17.33 5.88
C TRP A 9 -9.45 -16.52 5.46
N PHE A 10 -8.96 -15.63 6.33
CA PHE A 10 -7.75 -14.84 6.07
C PHE A 10 -6.46 -15.67 6.05
N VAL A 11 -6.42 -16.75 6.85
CA VAL A 11 -5.28 -17.67 6.91
C VAL A 11 -5.20 -18.55 5.67
N ASN A 12 -6.34 -19.07 5.18
CA ASN A 12 -6.42 -19.93 3.99
C ASN A 12 -6.30 -19.20 2.65
N LEU A 13 -6.17 -17.87 2.66
CA LEU A 13 -6.07 -17.10 1.44
C LEU A 13 -4.77 -17.42 0.69
N SER A 14 -4.90 -17.85 -0.57
CA SER A 14 -3.77 -18.21 -1.43
C SER A 14 -2.75 -17.06 -1.49
N ARG A 15 -1.45 -17.41 -1.47
CA ARG A 15 -0.34 -16.43 -1.49
C ARG A 15 -0.48 -15.40 -2.61
N ARG A 16 -1.08 -15.77 -3.74
CA ARG A 16 -1.34 -14.86 -4.86
C ARG A 16 -2.32 -13.75 -4.49
N VAL A 17 -3.37 -14.05 -3.75
CA VAL A 17 -4.37 -13.05 -3.33
C VAL A 17 -3.76 -12.07 -2.33
N LYS A 18 -2.95 -12.56 -1.39
CA LYS A 18 -2.21 -11.69 -0.45
C LYS A 18 -1.27 -10.74 -1.20
N ALA A 19 -0.63 -11.23 -2.28
CA ALA A 19 0.19 -10.40 -3.14
C ALA A 19 -0.65 -9.37 -3.91
N CYS A 20 -1.80 -9.75 -4.48
CA CYS A 20 -2.69 -8.81 -5.15
C CYS A 20 -3.18 -7.71 -4.20
N ILE A 21 -3.53 -8.03 -2.96
CA ILE A 21 -3.93 -7.03 -1.95
C ILE A 21 -2.80 -6.03 -1.70
N LEU A 22 -1.56 -6.52 -1.53
CA LEU A 22 -0.41 -5.66 -1.32
C LEU A 22 -0.12 -4.76 -2.52
N ILE A 23 -0.18 -5.32 -3.73
CA ILE A 23 0.05 -4.57 -4.98
C ILE A 23 -1.01 -3.48 -5.13
N SER A 24 -2.29 -3.81 -4.92
CA SER A 24 -3.38 -2.82 -4.97
C SER A 24 -3.21 -1.72 -3.92
N ALA A 25 -2.78 -2.07 -2.71
CA ALA A 25 -2.48 -1.11 -1.66
C ALA A 25 -1.31 -0.18 -2.05
N ASP A 26 -0.20 -0.72 -2.57
CA ASP A 26 0.95 0.07 -3.03
C ASP A 26 0.58 1.02 -4.17
N ILE A 27 -0.23 0.56 -5.14
CA ILE A 27 -0.71 1.42 -6.22
C ILE A 27 -1.52 2.59 -5.63
N PHE A 28 -2.46 2.29 -4.73
CA PHE A 28 -3.27 3.31 -4.08
C PHE A 28 -2.42 4.30 -3.28
N PHE A 29 -1.49 3.83 -2.45
CA PHE A 29 -0.63 4.69 -1.65
C PHE A 29 0.34 5.52 -2.50
N THR A 30 0.86 4.96 -3.60
CA THR A 30 1.74 5.70 -4.52
C THR A 30 0.96 6.83 -5.21
N LEU A 31 -0.26 6.54 -5.69
CA LEU A 31 -1.14 7.55 -6.28
C LEU A 31 -1.53 8.62 -5.26
N PHE A 32 -1.89 8.21 -4.04
CA PHE A 32 -2.26 9.11 -2.95
C PHE A 32 -1.09 10.00 -2.53
N ALA A 33 0.11 9.43 -2.37
CA ALA A 33 1.31 10.18 -2.04
C ALA A 33 1.67 11.20 -3.12
N LEU A 34 1.57 10.81 -4.40
CA LEU A 34 1.79 11.73 -5.53
C LEU A 34 0.76 12.88 -5.51
N TRP A 35 -0.52 12.55 -5.33
CA TRP A 35 -1.60 13.52 -5.24
C TRP A 35 -1.40 14.48 -4.04
N ALA A 36 -1.05 13.94 -2.88
CA ALA A 36 -0.78 14.72 -1.67
C ALA A 36 0.43 15.65 -1.87
N ALA A 37 1.50 15.18 -2.53
CA ALA A 37 2.66 16.02 -2.83
C ALA A 37 2.31 17.21 -3.74
N PHE A 38 1.48 17.00 -4.77
CA PHE A 38 0.99 18.09 -5.63
C PHE A 38 0.06 19.04 -4.89
N SER A 39 -0.88 18.51 -4.10
CA SER A 39 -1.81 19.28 -3.28
C SER A 39 -1.08 20.19 -2.27
N LEU A 40 -0.09 19.63 -1.56
CA LEU A 40 0.76 20.40 -0.64
C LEU A 40 1.61 21.45 -1.37
N ARG A 41 2.18 21.10 -2.53
CA ARG A 41 3.04 21.99 -3.31
C ARG A 41 2.31 23.24 -3.80
N TRP A 42 1.05 23.11 -4.20
CA TRP A 42 0.23 24.24 -4.67
C TRP A 42 -0.59 24.89 -3.57
N SER A 43 -0.51 24.36 -2.33
CA SER A 43 -1.33 24.79 -1.18
C SER A 43 -2.83 24.83 -1.47
N ASP A 44 -3.27 24.05 -2.46
CA ASP A 44 -4.63 24.03 -2.95
C ASP A 44 -4.98 22.60 -3.40
N TRP A 45 -6.27 22.27 -3.38
CA TRP A 45 -6.73 20.92 -3.70
C TRP A 45 -6.49 20.63 -5.18
N TYR A 46 -5.40 19.92 -5.44
CA TYR A 46 -4.95 19.67 -6.80
C TYR A 46 -5.92 18.75 -7.55
N ILE A 47 -6.51 19.30 -8.62
CA ILE A 47 -7.33 18.57 -9.58
C ILE A 47 -6.53 18.50 -10.88
N PRO A 48 -6.03 17.33 -11.28
CA PRO A 48 -5.19 17.19 -12.48
C PRO A 48 -5.97 17.60 -13.72
N LYS A 49 -5.44 18.57 -14.48
CA LYS A 49 -6.03 19.06 -15.73
C LYS A 49 -5.25 18.46 -16.91
N GLY A 50 -5.86 17.47 -17.56
CA GLY A 50 -5.40 16.95 -18.85
C GLY A 50 -4.13 16.09 -18.77
N ASP A 51 -2.98 16.67 -19.12
CA ASP A 51 -1.74 15.91 -19.38
C ASP A 51 -1.04 15.39 -18.12
N GLU A 52 -1.40 15.91 -16.96
CA GLU A 52 -0.78 15.53 -15.69
C GLU A 52 -1.19 14.10 -15.26
N TRP A 53 -2.27 13.56 -15.84
CA TRP A 53 -2.71 12.17 -15.64
C TRP A 53 -1.66 11.14 -16.08
N TYR A 54 -0.81 11.47 -17.06
CA TYR A 54 0.28 10.59 -17.46
C TYR A 54 1.29 10.37 -16.32
N LEU A 55 1.55 11.38 -15.48
CA LEU A 55 2.43 11.21 -14.31
C LEU A 55 1.81 10.24 -13.29
N PHE A 56 0.50 10.34 -13.05
CA PHE A 56 -0.22 9.44 -12.16
C PHE A 56 -0.24 8.00 -12.70
N ALA A 57 -0.30 7.80 -14.01
CA ALA A 57 -0.22 6.46 -14.59
C ALA A 57 1.21 5.89 -14.57
N VAL A 58 2.22 6.71 -14.88
CA VAL A 58 3.62 6.28 -14.95
C VAL A 58 4.16 5.89 -13.57
N ALA A 59 3.78 6.59 -12.50
CA ALA A 59 4.26 6.32 -11.15
C ALA A 59 4.05 4.85 -10.69
N PRO A 60 2.83 4.29 -10.66
CA PRO A 60 2.60 2.89 -10.32
C PRO A 60 3.15 1.94 -11.39
N VAL A 61 3.13 2.31 -12.67
CA VAL A 61 3.68 1.48 -13.76
C VAL A 61 5.18 1.26 -13.59
N ILE A 62 5.91 2.20 -12.99
CA ILE A 62 7.34 2.03 -12.65
C ILE A 62 7.49 1.34 -11.29
N ALA A 63 6.76 1.78 -10.26
CA ALA A 63 6.91 1.27 -8.90
C ALA A 63 6.57 -0.23 -8.77
N VAL A 64 5.44 -0.66 -9.36
CA VAL A 64 4.96 -2.04 -9.27
C VAL A 64 5.97 -3.06 -9.81
N PRO A 65 6.52 -2.95 -11.04
CA PRO A 65 7.50 -3.92 -11.53
C PRO A 65 8.81 -3.90 -10.74
N ILE A 66 9.21 -2.76 -10.17
CA ILE A 66 10.37 -2.69 -9.27
C ILE A 66 10.11 -3.54 -8.02
N PHE A 67 8.98 -3.32 -7.33
CA PHE A 67 8.63 -4.08 -6.13
C PHE A 67 8.41 -5.58 -6.42
N ILE A 68 7.89 -5.94 -7.60
CA ILE A 68 7.81 -7.33 -8.06
C ILE A 68 9.20 -7.94 -8.26
N ARG A 69 10.11 -7.26 -8.98
CA ARG A 69 11.46 -7.77 -9.27
C ARG A 69 12.32 -7.88 -8.02
N LEU A 70 12.21 -6.93 -7.10
CA LEU A 70 12.88 -6.99 -5.81
C LEU A 70 12.26 -8.04 -4.87
N GLY A 71 11.12 -8.63 -5.23
CA GLY A 71 10.49 -9.69 -4.47
C GLY A 71 9.87 -9.22 -3.14
N LEU A 72 9.63 -7.91 -2.97
CA LEU A 72 9.09 -7.30 -1.75
C LEU A 72 7.78 -7.96 -1.33
N TYR A 73 6.87 -8.18 -2.29
CA TYR A 73 5.60 -8.86 -2.06
C TYR A 73 5.78 -10.29 -1.52
N ARG A 74 6.73 -11.05 -2.06
CA ARG A 74 7.02 -12.42 -1.59
C ARG A 74 7.67 -12.42 -0.22
N ALA A 75 8.55 -11.47 0.07
CA ALA A 75 9.22 -11.33 1.35
C ALA A 75 8.21 -10.97 2.46
N ILE A 76 7.35 -9.98 2.24
CA ILE A 76 6.34 -9.57 3.21
C ILE A 76 5.40 -10.74 3.54
N ILE A 77 4.90 -11.45 2.54
CA ILE A 77 3.99 -12.59 2.77
C ILE A 77 4.70 -13.76 3.48
N ARG A 78 6.02 -13.90 3.33
CA ARG A 78 6.79 -14.99 3.95
C ARG A 78 7.21 -14.68 5.38
N TYR A 79 7.54 -13.43 5.69
CA TYR A 79 8.24 -13.07 6.93
C TYR A 79 7.47 -12.10 7.83
N ILE A 80 6.46 -11.39 7.32
CA ILE A 80 5.71 -10.45 8.15
C ILE A 80 4.62 -11.19 8.93
N GLU A 81 4.73 -11.14 10.26
CA GLU A 81 3.69 -11.61 11.15
C GLU A 81 2.65 -10.51 11.40
N MET A 82 1.39 -10.89 11.67
CA MET A 82 0.32 -9.92 11.95
C MET A 82 0.64 -9.02 13.16
N ARG A 83 1.35 -9.56 14.17
CA ARG A 83 1.81 -8.78 15.32
C ARG A 83 2.78 -7.68 14.90
N ALA A 84 3.70 -7.97 13.97
CA ALA A 84 4.65 -6.98 13.46
C ALA A 84 3.94 -5.85 12.71
N LEU A 85 2.93 -6.16 11.89
CA LEU A 85 2.11 -5.16 11.22
C LEU A 85 1.42 -4.20 12.20
N TRP A 86 0.86 -4.74 13.28
CA TRP A 86 0.21 -3.93 14.31
C TRP A 86 1.21 -2.99 15.00
N THR A 87 2.39 -3.49 15.33
CA THR A 87 3.47 -2.68 15.93
C THR A 87 3.92 -1.57 14.99
N ILE A 88 4.09 -1.85 13.68
CA ILE A 88 4.45 -0.84 12.69
C ILE A 88 3.36 0.24 12.61
N MET A 89 2.08 -0.14 12.53
CA MET A 89 0.98 0.84 12.53
C MET A 89 1.00 1.74 13.76
N GLN A 90 1.17 1.18 14.96
CA GLN A 90 1.23 1.96 16.20
C GLN A 90 2.42 2.92 16.20
N ALA A 91 3.60 2.44 15.81
CA ALA A 91 4.81 3.25 15.74
C ALA A 91 4.68 4.40 14.75
N THR A 92 4.20 4.12 13.53
CA THR A 92 4.02 5.16 12.50
C THR A 92 2.96 6.17 12.89
N THR A 93 1.85 5.73 13.51
CA THR A 93 0.79 6.65 13.97
C THR A 93 1.30 7.57 15.07
N LEU A 94 2.01 7.01 16.06
CA LEU A 94 2.60 7.79 17.15
C LEU A 94 3.61 8.81 16.62
N TYR A 95 4.48 8.38 15.69
CA TYR A 95 5.46 9.26 15.05
C TYR A 95 4.81 10.38 14.23
N ALA A 96 3.73 10.11 13.52
CA ALA A 96 3.05 11.13 12.70
C ALA A 96 2.29 12.18 13.53
N VAL A 97 1.94 11.87 14.78
CA VAL A 97 1.22 12.77 15.69
C VAL A 97 2.15 13.62 16.55
N LEU A 98 3.38 13.15 16.81
CA LEU A 98 4.43 13.88 17.54
C LEU A 98 5.10 14.94 16.66
#